data_AF-A0A960GAY3-F1
#
_entry.id   AF-A0A960GAY3-F1
#
_cell.length_a   1.000
_cell.length_b   1.000
_cell.length_c   1.000
_cell.angle_alpha   90.00
_cell.angle_beta   90.00
_cell.angle_gamma   90.00
#
_symmetry.space_group_name_H-M   'P 1'
#
loop_
_entity.id
_entity.type
_entity.pdbx_description
1 polymer ?
#
loop_
_entity_poly.entity_id
_entity_poly.type
_entity_poly.pdbx_seq_one_letter_code
_entity_poly.pdbx_strand_id
1 'polypeptide(L)'
;RRSDVDTAEGVLRIRRAVVLVDGQFVVKSPKSSAGVRDVAIPPHLLPMVREHLLAHTAPGPNGLLFPSRNVPDEHLRQSSLARVFYPAREAAGRPDLRFHDLRHTGAVLAAQTGATLAELMDRLGHSTSQAALRYQHAAAGRDALIAGRLSAMAEAHANAQA
;
A
#
# COMPACT_ATOMS: atom_id res chain seq x y z
N ARG A 1 11.03 -3.15 -7.61
CA ARG A 1 12.50 -3.21 -7.75
C ARG A 1 13.10 -2.18 -6.81
N ARG A 2 14.40 -2.22 -6.50
CA ARG A 2 15.04 -1.20 -5.64
C ARG A 2 14.89 0.22 -6.20
N SER A 3 15.04 0.38 -7.52
CA SER A 3 14.82 1.65 -8.24
C SER A 3 13.40 2.22 -8.11
N ASP A 4 12.43 1.39 -7.73
CA ASP A 4 11.05 1.82 -7.57
C ASP A 4 10.78 2.40 -6.17
N VAL A 5 11.75 2.40 -5.26
CA VAL A 5 11.63 2.93 -3.89
C VAL A 5 12.46 4.19 -3.75
N ASP A 6 11.80 5.31 -3.51
CA ASP A 6 12.43 6.59 -3.21
C ASP A 6 12.34 6.87 -1.71
N THR A 7 13.42 6.65 -0.98
CA THR A 7 13.43 6.85 0.48
C THR A 7 13.79 8.28 0.91
N ALA A 8 14.19 9.13 -0.04
CA ALA A 8 14.40 10.56 0.19
C ALA A 8 13.05 11.28 0.14
N GLU A 9 12.29 11.06 -0.93
CA GLU A 9 10.95 11.64 -1.11
C GLU A 9 9.84 10.83 -0.41
N GLY A 10 10.16 9.61 0.05
CA GLY A 10 9.21 8.72 0.70
C GLY A 10 8.12 8.20 -0.25
N VAL A 11 8.49 7.86 -1.48
CA VAL A 11 7.57 7.45 -2.55
C VAL A 11 7.88 6.04 -3.02
N LEU A 12 6.83 5.22 -3.17
CA LEU A 12 6.90 3.92 -3.83
C LEU A 12 6.25 4.00 -5.22
N ARG A 13 7.02 3.66 -6.26
CA ARG A 13 6.62 3.70 -7.66
C ARG A 13 6.07 2.34 -8.10
N ILE A 14 4.75 2.22 -8.18
CA ILE A 14 4.11 0.99 -8.69
C ILE A 14 4.14 1.02 -10.21
N ARG A 15 4.99 0.17 -10.80
CA ARG A 15 5.23 0.14 -12.26
C ARG A 15 5.06 -1.22 -12.91
N ARG A 16 5.03 -2.29 -12.12
CA ARG A 16 5.08 -3.67 -12.61
C ARG A 16 4.21 -4.57 -11.75
N ALA A 17 3.63 -5.59 -12.37
CA ALA A 17 2.96 -6.69 -11.72
C ALA A 17 3.69 -8.01 -12.07
N VAL A 18 3.63 -8.97 -11.17
CA VAL A 18 4.26 -10.27 -11.35
C VAL A 18 3.19 -11.33 -11.22
N VAL A 19 3.12 -12.22 -12.19
CA VAL A 19 2.24 -13.39 -12.18
C VAL A 19 3.05 -14.64 -12.39
N LEU A 20 2.60 -15.76 -11.82
CA LEU A 20 3.18 -17.06 -12.09
C LEU A 20 2.34 -17.73 -13.18
N VAL A 21 2.95 -18.07 -14.31
CA VAL A 21 2.31 -18.76 -15.45
C VAL A 21 3.16 -19.99 -15.75
N ASP A 22 2.54 -21.17 -15.72
CA ASP A 22 3.22 -22.46 -15.98
C ASP A 22 4.52 -22.66 -15.18
N GLY A 23 4.49 -22.22 -13.92
CA GLY A 23 5.63 -22.34 -12.99
C GLY A 23 6.72 -21.26 -13.14
N GLN A 24 6.59 -20.36 -14.11
CA GLN A 24 7.54 -19.28 -14.38
C GLN A 24 6.98 -17.90 -14.02
N PHE A 25 7.84 -17.03 -13.49
CA PHE A 25 7.46 -15.66 -13.18
C PHE A 25 7.45 -14.80 -14.43
N VAL A 26 6.30 -14.24 -14.75
CA VAL A 26 6.12 -13.29 -15.85
C VAL A 26 5.89 -11.91 -15.26
N VAL A 27 6.82 -11.00 -15.54
CA VAL A 27 6.70 -9.58 -15.20
C VAL A 27 5.92 -8.89 -16.30
N LYS A 28 4.84 -8.19 -15.93
CA LYS A 28 3.99 -7.45 -16.86
C LYS A 28 3.78 -6.02 -16.36
N SER A 29 3.32 -5.15 -17.25
CA SER A 29 2.72 -3.89 -16.83
C SER A 29 1.45 -4.15 -16.01
N PRO A 30 1.08 -3.25 -15.09
CA PRO A 30 -0.20 -3.34 -14.40
C PRO A 30 -1.36 -3.45 -15.39
N LYS A 31 -2.43 -4.15 -15.00
CA LYS A 31 -3.58 -4.49 -15.87
C LYS A 31 -4.32 -3.26 -16.40
N SER A 32 -4.18 -2.11 -15.75
CA SER A 32 -4.77 -0.84 -16.17
C SER A 32 -3.79 0.32 -15.92
N SER A 33 -4.04 1.46 -16.57
CA SER A 33 -3.29 2.70 -16.35
C SER A 33 -3.30 3.12 -14.88
N ALA A 34 -4.45 3.03 -14.19
CA ALA A 34 -4.56 3.30 -12.75
C ALA A 34 -3.66 2.39 -11.88
N GLY A 35 -3.28 1.21 -12.41
CA GLY A 35 -2.34 0.32 -11.74
C GLY A 35 -0.90 0.87 -11.70
N VAL A 36 -0.56 1.80 -12.60
CA VAL A 36 0.72 2.53 -12.63
C VAL A 36 0.55 3.81 -11.81
N ARG A 37 1.20 3.88 -10.64
CA ARG A 37 0.96 4.97 -9.68
C ARG A 37 2.09 5.17 -8.69
N ASP A 38 2.12 6.33 -8.07
CA ASP A 38 3.00 6.64 -6.95
C ASP A 38 2.23 6.62 -5.64
N VAL A 39 2.83 5.99 -4.63
CA VAL A 39 2.22 5.84 -3.32
C VAL A 39 3.17 6.41 -2.28
N ALA A 40 2.74 7.47 -1.61
CA ALA A 40 3.46 8.01 -0.47
C ALA A 40 3.52 6.97 0.67
N ILE A 41 4.73 6.74 1.16
CA ILE A 41 5.05 5.88 2.29
C ILE A 41 4.80 6.69 3.57
N PRO A 42 3.97 6.19 4.51
CA PRO A 42 3.81 6.82 5.80
C PRO A 42 5.18 7.07 6.46
N PRO A 43 5.50 8.29 6.96
CA PRO A 43 6.85 8.63 7.39
C PRO A 43 7.42 7.71 8.49
N HIS A 44 6.57 7.22 9.39
CA HIS A 44 6.97 6.29 10.46
C HIS A 44 7.45 4.92 9.93
N LEU A 45 7.14 4.56 8.67
CA LEU A 45 7.60 3.33 8.04
C LEU A 45 8.93 3.49 7.30
N LEU A 46 9.39 4.72 7.03
CA LEU A 46 10.62 4.95 6.29
C LEU A 46 11.86 4.31 6.92
N PRO A 47 12.06 4.32 8.26
CA PRO A 47 13.17 3.61 8.88
C PRO A 47 13.15 2.11 8.56
N MET A 48 11.99 1.46 8.70
CA MET A 48 11.82 0.04 8.40
C MET A 48 12.05 -0.28 6.91
N VAL A 49 11.58 0.60 6.01
CA VAL A 49 11.82 0.43 4.56
C VAL A 49 13.32 0.52 4.25
N ARG A 50 14.04 1.47 4.86
CA ARG A 50 15.49 1.62 4.67
C ARG A 50 16.25 0.40 5.18
N GLU A 51 15.90 -0.09 6.37
CA GLU A 51 16.48 -1.31 6.93
C GLU A 51 16.26 -2.51 6.00
N HIS A 52 15.03 -2.68 5.51
CA HIS A 52 14.70 -3.74 4.56
C HIS A 52 15.51 -3.66 3.27
N LEU A 53 15.66 -2.46 2.70
CA LEU A 53 16.49 -2.23 1.52
C LEU A 53 17.96 -2.61 1.76
N LEU A 54 18.50 -2.40 2.97
CA LEU A 54 19.87 -2.75 3.29
C LEU A 54 20.06 -4.25 3.51
N ALA A 55 19.14 -4.91 4.21
CA ALA A 55 19.35 -6.26 4.72
C ALA A 55 18.71 -7.39 3.87
N HIS A 56 17.70 -7.09 3.04
CA HIS A 56 16.79 -8.13 2.54
C HIS A 56 16.53 -8.11 1.03
N THR A 57 17.19 -7.22 0.29
CA THR A 57 16.94 -7.07 -1.16
C THR A 57 18.09 -7.59 -2.00
N ALA A 58 17.78 -8.03 -3.22
CA ALA A 58 18.82 -8.38 -4.18
C ALA A 58 19.64 -7.12 -4.57
N PRO A 59 20.91 -7.26 -4.95
CA PRO A 59 21.78 -6.13 -5.25
C PRO A 59 21.36 -5.35 -6.51
N GLY A 60 21.89 -4.13 -6.63
CA GLY A 60 21.73 -3.27 -7.80
C GLY A 60 20.37 -2.57 -7.94
N PRO A 61 20.23 -1.61 -8.86
CA PRO A 61 19.00 -0.83 -9.01
C PRO A 61 17.79 -1.70 -9.41
N ASN A 62 18.03 -2.76 -10.18
CA ASN A 62 17.02 -3.75 -10.56
C ASN A 62 16.85 -4.89 -9.56
N GLY A 63 17.45 -4.79 -8.36
CA GLY A 63 17.27 -5.77 -7.30
C GLY A 63 15.79 -5.95 -6.92
N LEU A 64 15.39 -7.20 -6.67
CA LEU A 64 14.07 -7.51 -6.11
C LEU A 64 14.01 -7.05 -4.66
N LEU A 65 12.86 -6.46 -4.29
CA LEU A 65 12.59 -6.07 -2.90
C LEU A 65 12.31 -7.30 -2.03
N PHE A 66 11.67 -8.31 -2.59
CA PHE A 66 11.33 -9.55 -1.91
C PHE A 66 11.81 -10.73 -2.77
N PRO A 67 13.13 -10.99 -2.77
CA PRO A 67 13.68 -12.12 -3.51
C PRO A 67 13.28 -13.45 -2.86
N SER A 68 13.30 -14.53 -3.65
CA SER A 68 13.23 -15.88 -3.11
C SER A 68 14.47 -16.16 -2.25
N ARG A 69 14.26 -16.81 -1.10
CA ARG A 69 15.35 -17.19 -0.19
C ARG A 69 16.34 -18.18 -0.82
N ASN A 70 15.86 -19.03 -1.73
CA ASN A 70 16.65 -20.10 -2.33
C ASN A 70 17.27 -19.68 -3.66
N VAL A 71 16.62 -18.74 -4.36
CA VAL A 71 17.05 -18.26 -5.69
C VAL A 71 16.94 -16.74 -5.68
N PRO A 72 18.01 -16.00 -5.30
CA PRO A 72 17.94 -14.56 -5.04
C PRO A 72 17.42 -13.70 -6.21
N ASP A 73 17.56 -14.17 -7.45
CA ASP A 73 17.07 -13.48 -8.64
C ASP A 73 15.60 -13.78 -8.99
N GLU A 74 14.97 -14.74 -8.29
CA GLU A 74 13.55 -15.05 -8.45
C GLU A 74 12.66 -14.27 -7.48
N HIS A 75 11.41 -14.04 -7.90
CA HIS A 75 10.39 -13.46 -7.04
C HIS A 75 9.99 -14.43 -5.91
N LEU A 76 9.60 -13.86 -4.77
CA LEU A 76 8.98 -14.62 -3.68
C LEU A 76 7.73 -15.37 -4.18
N ARG A 77 7.68 -16.68 -3.96
CA ARG A 77 6.50 -17.51 -4.28
C ARG A 77 5.39 -17.26 -3.26
N GLN A 78 4.14 -17.32 -3.73
CA GLN A 78 2.97 -17.16 -2.86
C GLN A 78 2.90 -18.25 -1.78
N SER A 79 3.32 -19.48 -2.07
CA SER A 79 3.39 -20.55 -1.08
C SER A 79 4.38 -20.25 0.05
N SER A 80 5.54 -19.65 -0.28
CA SER A 80 6.52 -19.21 0.72
C SER A 80 5.95 -18.11 1.63
N LEU A 81 5.21 -17.15 1.06
CA LEU A 81 4.51 -16.12 1.81
C LEU A 81 3.40 -16.73 2.71
N ALA A 82 2.59 -17.65 2.18
CA ALA A 82 1.53 -18.30 2.95
C ALA A 82 2.09 -19.05 4.16
N ARG A 83 3.27 -19.67 4.01
CA ARG A 83 3.94 -20.42 5.08
C ARG A 83 4.35 -19.56 6.28
N VAL A 84 4.55 -18.26 6.09
CA VAL A 84 4.82 -17.32 7.19
C VAL A 84 3.56 -16.56 7.63
N PHE A 85 2.68 -16.22 6.69
CA PHE A 85 1.48 -15.45 6.98
C PHE A 85 0.43 -16.25 7.76
N TYR A 86 0.22 -17.54 7.45
CA TYR A 86 -0.78 -18.34 8.15
C TYR A 86 -0.44 -18.54 9.63
N PRO A 87 0.78 -18.93 10.03
CA PRO A 87 1.13 -18.95 11.44
C PRO A 87 0.99 -17.58 12.12
N ALA A 88 1.35 -16.49 11.43
CA ALA A 88 1.24 -15.14 11.98
C ALA A 88 -0.22 -14.72 12.25
N ARG A 89 -1.17 -15.03 11.35
CA ARG A 89 -2.58 -14.74 11.58
C ARG A 89 -3.19 -15.61 12.68
N GLU A 90 -2.74 -16.86 12.84
CA GLU A 90 -3.17 -17.73 13.96
C GLU A 90 -2.68 -17.14 15.29
N ALA A 91 -1.40 -16.75 15.36
CA ALA A 91 -0.83 -16.10 16.54
C ALA A 91 -1.51 -14.77 16.89
N ALA A 92 -2.02 -14.05 15.89
CA ALA A 92 -2.81 -12.83 16.07
C ALA A 92 -4.28 -13.10 16.45
N GLY A 93 -4.69 -14.37 16.62
CA GLY A 93 -6.08 -14.74 16.92
C GLY A 93 -7.07 -14.49 15.78
N ARG A 94 -6.58 -14.45 14.54
CA ARG A 94 -7.34 -14.10 13.33
C ARG A 94 -7.18 -15.13 12.21
N PRO A 95 -7.60 -16.39 12.43
CA PRO A 95 -7.53 -17.46 11.43
C PRO A 95 -8.34 -17.16 10.15
N ASP A 96 -9.31 -16.25 10.24
CA ASP A 96 -10.15 -15.79 9.13
C ASP A 96 -9.42 -14.88 8.14
N LEU A 97 -8.34 -14.20 8.58
CA LEU A 97 -7.64 -13.23 7.75
C LEU A 97 -6.96 -13.87 6.54
N ARG A 98 -7.19 -13.27 5.37
CA ARG A 98 -6.50 -13.55 4.13
C ARG A 98 -5.48 -12.45 3.87
N PHE A 99 -4.45 -12.76 3.06
CA PHE A 99 -3.40 -11.78 2.79
C PHE A 99 -3.94 -10.51 2.09
N HIS A 100 -4.98 -10.65 1.25
CA HIS A 100 -5.61 -9.50 0.59
C HIS A 100 -6.39 -8.59 1.56
N ASP A 101 -6.77 -9.09 2.74
CA ASP A 101 -7.47 -8.27 3.72
C ASP A 101 -6.58 -7.15 4.26
N LEU A 102 -5.25 -7.32 4.25
CA LEU A 102 -4.31 -6.25 4.57
C LEU A 102 -4.49 -5.02 3.65
N ARG A 103 -4.77 -5.26 2.37
CA ARG A 103 -5.06 -4.20 1.40
C ARG A 103 -6.42 -3.56 1.68
N HIS A 104 -7.44 -4.36 2.03
CA HIS A 104 -8.74 -3.84 2.43
C HIS A 104 -8.61 -2.96 3.68
N THR A 105 -7.89 -3.39 4.71
CA THR A 105 -7.63 -2.60 5.92
C THR A 105 -6.92 -1.30 5.59
N GLY A 106 -5.86 -1.33 4.77
CA GLY A 106 -5.17 -0.11 4.35
C GLY A 106 -6.07 0.87 3.58
N ALA A 107 -7.00 0.36 2.78
CA ALA A 107 -7.98 1.16 2.06
C ALA A 107 -9.02 1.81 2.99
N VAL A 108 -9.54 1.05 3.96
CA VAL A 108 -10.47 1.56 4.99
C VAL A 108 -9.79 2.61 5.85
N LEU A 109 -8.56 2.36 6.32
CA LEU A 109 -7.79 3.32 7.10
C LEU A 109 -7.51 4.62 6.31
N ALA A 110 -7.20 4.50 5.02
CA ALA A 110 -7.05 5.66 4.15
C ALA A 110 -8.37 6.44 3.99
N ALA A 111 -9.50 5.75 3.82
CA ALA A 111 -10.81 6.43 3.78
C ALA A 111 -11.12 7.12 5.11
N GLN A 112 -10.72 6.49 6.21
CA GLN A 112 -10.80 7.04 7.57
C GLN A 112 -9.79 8.16 7.85
N THR A 113 -8.93 8.58 6.91
CA THR A 113 -8.25 9.88 7.06
C THR A 113 -9.12 11.04 6.59
N GLY A 114 -10.25 10.75 5.93
CA GLY A 114 -11.06 11.73 5.19
C GLY A 114 -10.58 11.93 3.76
N ALA A 115 -9.78 11.00 3.22
CA ALA A 115 -9.39 11.02 1.82
C ALA A 115 -10.62 11.05 0.90
N THR A 116 -10.55 11.92 -0.11
CA THR A 116 -11.53 12.01 -1.17
C THR A 116 -11.58 10.72 -1.98
N LEU A 117 -12.65 10.55 -2.75
CA LEU A 117 -12.81 9.37 -3.60
C LEU A 117 -11.67 9.27 -4.63
N ALA A 118 -11.24 10.40 -5.20
CA ALA A 118 -10.15 10.47 -6.16
C ALA A 118 -8.81 10.05 -5.52
N GLU A 119 -8.47 10.59 -4.35
CA GLU A 119 -7.24 10.21 -3.62
C GLU A 119 -7.21 8.72 -3.25
N LEU A 120 -8.36 8.14 -2.88
CA LEU A 120 -8.47 6.71 -2.63
C LEU A 120 -8.28 5.88 -3.90
N MET A 121 -8.91 6.30 -5.00
CA MET A 121 -8.77 5.64 -6.29
C MET A 121 -7.32 5.64 -6.75
N ASP A 122 -6.65 6.79 -6.65
CA ASP A 122 -5.26 6.96 -7.03
C ASP A 122 -4.36 6.10 -6.15
N ARG A 123 -4.47 6.19 -4.82
CA ARG A 123 -3.64 5.40 -3.89
C ARG A 123 -3.79 3.89 -4.08
N LEU A 124 -5.02 3.43 -4.32
CA LEU A 124 -5.31 2.01 -4.49
C LEU A 124 -5.05 1.54 -5.93
N GLY A 125 -5.07 2.43 -6.92
CA GLY A 125 -5.02 2.08 -8.33
C GLY A 125 -6.33 1.46 -8.81
N HIS A 126 -7.46 2.02 -8.38
CA HIS A 126 -8.79 1.59 -8.81
C HIS A 126 -9.21 2.36 -10.06
N SER A 127 -9.51 1.65 -11.14
CA SER A 127 -9.97 2.27 -12.39
C SER A 127 -11.44 2.71 -12.35
N THR A 128 -12.21 2.26 -11.35
CA THR A 128 -13.63 2.62 -11.21
C THR A 128 -13.93 3.11 -9.80
N SER A 129 -14.82 4.10 -9.70
CA SER A 129 -15.29 4.69 -8.44
C SER A 129 -16.00 3.68 -7.55
N GLN A 130 -16.79 2.77 -8.12
CA GLN A 130 -17.49 1.71 -7.39
C GLN A 130 -16.56 0.90 -6.49
N ALA A 131 -15.32 0.65 -6.93
CA ALA A 131 -14.37 -0.11 -6.14
C ALA A 131 -13.87 0.66 -4.91
N ALA A 132 -13.77 1.98 -4.99
CA ALA A 132 -13.34 2.85 -3.89
C ALA A 132 -14.48 3.26 -2.95
N LEU A 133 -15.71 3.42 -3.48
CA LEU A 133 -16.90 3.76 -2.70
C LEU A 133 -17.17 2.76 -1.55
N ARG A 134 -16.88 1.47 -1.77
CA ARG A 134 -16.99 0.44 -0.72
C ARG A 134 -16.24 0.81 0.56
N TYR A 135 -15.10 1.48 0.45
CA TYR A 135 -14.29 1.88 1.61
C TYR A 135 -14.76 3.17 2.25
N GLN A 136 -15.30 4.11 1.47
CA GLN A 136 -15.92 5.31 2.02
C GLN A 136 -17.18 4.98 2.85
N HIS A 137 -18.02 4.06 2.36
CA HIS A 137 -19.19 3.62 3.12
C HIS A 137 -18.82 2.91 4.43
N ALA A 138 -17.75 2.12 4.44
CA ALA A 138 -17.23 1.51 5.66
C ALA A 138 -16.70 2.54 6.69
N ALA A 139 -16.47 3.78 6.26
CA ALA A 139 -16.06 4.90 7.11
C ALA A 139 -17.23 5.85 7.45
N ALA A 140 -18.49 5.48 7.17
CA ALA A 140 -19.67 6.30 7.48
C ALA A 140 -19.84 6.52 9.01
N GLY A 141 -20.30 7.72 9.40
CA GLY A 141 -20.40 8.15 10.80
C GLY A 141 -19.45 9.29 11.20
N ARG A 142 -18.78 9.93 10.23
CA ARG A 142 -17.77 10.98 10.46
C ARG A 142 -18.31 12.40 10.46
N ASP A 143 -19.62 12.60 10.43
CA ASP A 143 -20.20 13.94 10.30
C ASP A 143 -19.69 14.90 11.38
N ALA A 144 -19.64 14.45 12.64
CA ALA A 144 -19.05 15.20 13.74
C ALA A 144 -17.55 15.53 13.55
N LEU A 145 -16.77 14.63 12.95
CA LEU A 145 -15.36 14.89 12.65
C LEU A 145 -15.20 15.88 11.48
N ILE A 146 -16.08 15.81 10.49
CA ILE A 146 -16.13 16.77 9.38
C ILE A 146 -16.42 18.17 9.95
N ALA A 147 -17.43 18.31 10.79
CA ALA A 147 -17.75 19.56 11.48
C ALA A 147 -16.57 20.10 12.30
N GLY A 148 -15.87 19.22 13.06
CA GLY A 148 -14.68 19.61 13.81
C GLY A 148 -13.53 20.10 12.93
N ARG A 149 -13.29 19.47 11.77
CA ARG A 149 -12.26 19.90 10.81
C ARG A 149 -12.62 21.22 10.13
N LEU A 150 -13.89 21.43 9.79
CA LEU A 150 -14.37 22.70 9.24
C LEU A 150 -14.12 23.85 10.23
N SER A 151 -14.38 23.61 11.52
CA SER A 151 -14.12 24.58 12.58
C SER A 151 -12.63 24.92 12.67
N ALA A 152 -11.75 23.91 12.70
CA ALA A 152 -10.30 24.12 12.75
C ALA A 152 -9.76 24.88 11.53
N MET A 153 -10.32 24.66 10.33
CA MET A 153 -9.94 25.41 9.13
C MET A 153 -10.36 26.89 9.21
N ALA A 154 -11.56 27.17 9.70
CA ALA A 154 -12.03 28.54 9.88
C ALA A 154 -11.18 29.31 10.90
N GLU A 155 -10.84 28.67 12.03
CA GLU A 155 -9.98 29.24 13.07
C GLU A 155 -8.55 29.50 12.56
N ALA A 156 -7.96 28.54 11.83
CA ALA A 156 -6.63 28.71 11.24
C ALA A 156 -6.59 29.88 10.23
N HIS A 157 -7.65 30.07 9.45
CA HIS A 157 -7.75 31.19 8.53
C HIS A 157 -7.88 32.53 9.25
N ALA A 158 -8.71 32.61 10.31
CA ALA A 158 -8.85 33.80 11.12
C ALA A 158 -7.52 34.20 11.80
N ASN A 159 -6.78 33.23 12.32
CA ASN A 159 -5.48 33.46 12.96
C ASN A 159 -4.37 33.87 11.97
N ALA A 160 -4.50 33.52 10.69
CA ALA A 160 -3.54 33.91 9.66
C ALA A 160 -3.79 35.33 9.10
N GLN A 161 -4.96 35.93 9.39
CA GLN A 161 -5.33 37.29 8.97
C GLN A 161 -5.26 38.32 10.10
N ALA A 162 -4.94 37.90 11.33
CA ALA A 162 -4.67 38.75 12.49
C ALA A 162 -3.17 39.02 12.62
#